data_AF-A0A357J8A3-F1
#
_entry.id   AF-A0A357J8A3-F1
#
_cell.length_a   1.000
_cell.length_b   1.000
_cell.length_c   1.000
_cell.angle_alpha   90.00
_cell.angle_beta   90.00
_cell.angle_gamma   90.00
#
_symmetry.space_group_name_H-M   'P 1'
#
loop_
_entity.id
_entity.type
_entity.pdbx_description
1 polymer ?
#
loop_
_entity_poly.entity_id
_entity_poly.type
_entity_poly.pdbx_seq_one_letter_code
_entity_poly.pdbx_strand_id
1 'polypeptide(L)'
;MTDPTEYDPTSMRNQPAMRQGGEKRWLIAGGILLIVAGTIFAFLMPLQFASAGMALSLLVAGYLAMILSAIFIQSARAKSMTLA
;
A
#
# COMPACT_ATOMS: atom_id res chain seq x y z
N MET A 1 -19.96 -33.02 10.33
CA MET A 1 -19.66 -32.43 11.64
C MET A 1 -18.95 -31.12 11.34
N THR A 2 -19.70 -30.02 11.30
CA THR A 2 -19.17 -28.67 11.03
C THR A 2 -18.47 -28.18 12.30
N ASP A 3 -17.20 -27.83 12.19
CA ASP A 3 -16.40 -27.29 13.30
C ASP A 3 -17.02 -25.95 13.74
N PRO A 4 -17.45 -25.79 15.00
CA PRO A 4 -18.06 -24.56 15.49
C PRO A 4 -17.07 -23.37 15.53
N THR A 5 -15.77 -23.58 15.32
CA THR A 5 -14.77 -22.51 15.28
C THR A 5 -14.71 -21.73 13.97
N GLU A 6 -15.33 -22.23 12.89
CA GLU A 6 -15.25 -21.62 11.56
C GLU A 6 -16.07 -20.33 11.43
N TYR A 7 -17.03 -20.10 12.34
CA TYR A 7 -17.89 -18.90 12.36
C TYR A 7 -18.08 -18.35 13.78
N ASP A 8 -17.02 -18.25 14.60
CA ASP A 8 -17.11 -17.50 15.85
C ASP A 8 -17.00 -15.98 15.57
N PRO A 9 -18.08 -15.19 15.74
CA PRO A 9 -18.07 -13.74 15.51
C PRO A 9 -17.26 -12.97 16.56
N THR A 10 -16.89 -13.61 17.69
CA THR A 10 -16.04 -13.02 18.73
C THR A 10 -14.55 -13.26 18.49
N SER A 11 -14.20 -14.12 17.52
CA SER A 11 -12.82 -14.36 17.12
C SER A 11 -12.18 -13.09 16.57
N MET A 12 -11.12 -12.61 17.24
CA MET A 12 -10.36 -11.43 16.82
C MET A 12 -9.76 -11.57 15.41
N ARG A 13 -9.61 -12.80 14.90
CA ARG A 13 -9.14 -13.07 13.53
C ARG A 13 -10.22 -12.84 12.47
N ASN A 14 -11.50 -12.90 12.84
CA ASN A 14 -12.63 -12.79 11.92
C ASN A 14 -13.23 -11.37 11.90
N GLN A 15 -12.44 -10.36 12.25
CA GLN A 15 -12.91 -8.99 12.30
C GLN A 15 -13.18 -8.43 10.89
N PRO A 16 -14.32 -7.73 10.67
CA PRO A 16 -14.64 -7.10 9.38
C PRO A 16 -13.55 -6.11 8.94
N ALA A 17 -12.90 -5.43 9.88
CA ALA A 17 -11.78 -4.52 9.63
C ALA A 17 -10.56 -5.20 8.98
N MET A 18 -10.33 -6.49 9.28
CA MET A 18 -9.27 -7.28 8.64
C MET A 18 -9.69 -7.84 7.27
N ARG A 19 -11.00 -7.96 6.98
CA ARG A 19 -11.52 -8.46 5.69
C ARG A 19 -11.64 -7.35 4.63
N GLN A 20 -11.79 -6.09 5.04
CA GLN A 20 -11.89 -4.99 4.10
C GLN A 20 -10.50 -4.59 3.59
N GLY A 21 -10.15 -5.05 2.38
CA GLY A 21 -8.88 -4.78 1.69
C GLY A 21 -8.62 -3.30 1.42
N GLY A 22 -8.13 -2.58 2.44
CA GLY A 22 -7.77 -1.17 2.35
C GLY A 22 -6.53 -0.88 1.49
N GLU A 23 -5.73 -1.90 1.14
CA GLU A 23 -4.47 -1.75 0.41
C GLU A 23 -4.64 -1.01 -0.92
N LYS A 24 -5.67 -1.35 -1.71
CA LYS A 24 -5.94 -0.70 -3.00
C LYS A 24 -6.32 0.77 -2.85
N ARG A 25 -7.04 1.14 -1.77
CA ARG A 25 -7.43 2.53 -1.50
C ARG A 25 -6.20 3.39 -1.21
N TRP A 26 -5.23 2.84 -0.47
CA TRP A 26 -3.98 3.53 -0.15
C TRP A 26 -3.08 3.70 -1.37
N LEU A 27 -3.03 2.73 -2.29
CA LEU A 27 -2.32 2.90 -3.57
C LEU A 27 -2.92 4.02 -4.42
N ILE A 28 -4.25 4.13 -4.49
CA ILE A 28 -4.91 5.21 -5.25
C ILE A 28 -4.57 6.57 -4.63
N ALA A 29 -4.74 6.72 -3.32
CA ALA A 29 -4.42 7.97 -2.63
C ALA A 29 -2.94 8.36 -2.80
N GLY A 30 -2.03 7.39 -2.65
CA GLY A 30 -0.60 7.58 -2.87
C GLY A 30 -0.27 7.97 -4.31
N GLY A 31 -0.96 7.39 -5.30
CA GLY A 31 -0.76 7.71 -6.72
C GLY A 31 -1.22 9.13 -7.06
N ILE A 32 -2.34 9.57 -6.51
CA ILE A 32 -2.81 10.95 -6.65
C ILE A 32 -1.77 11.92 -6.05
N LEU A 33 -1.26 11.62 -4.85
CA LEU A 33 -0.23 12.44 -4.21
C LEU A 33 1.05 12.48 -5.06
N LEU A 34 1.51 11.35 -5.58
CA LEU A 34 2.68 11.25 -6.46
C LEU A 34 2.51 12.15 -7.69
N ILE A 35 1.35 12.14 -8.33
CA ILE A 35 1.08 12.97 -9.51
C ILE A 35 1.14 14.45 -9.14
N VAL A 36 0.38 14.86 -8.12
CA VAL A 36 0.28 16.28 -7.73
C VAL A 36 1.64 16.82 -7.30
N ALA A 37 2.31 16.16 -6.34
CA ALA A 37 3.60 16.60 -5.85
C ALA A 37 4.70 16.45 -6.91
N GLY A 38 4.65 15.39 -7.71
CA GLY A 38 5.61 15.16 -8.80
C GLY A 38 5.55 16.25 -9.86
N THR A 39 4.35 16.69 -10.25
CA THR A 39 4.16 17.82 -11.16
C THR A 39 4.76 19.11 -10.57
N ILE A 40 4.51 19.39 -9.29
CA ILE A 40 5.05 20.58 -8.62
C ILE A 40 6.59 20.55 -8.63
N PHE A 41 7.21 19.43 -8.22
CA PHE A 41 8.67 19.32 -8.22
C PHE A 41 9.29 19.36 -9.62
N ALA A 42 8.61 18.80 -10.62
CA ALA A 42 9.05 18.90 -12.01
C ALA A 42 9.11 20.36 -12.48
N PHE A 43 8.11 21.19 -12.15
CA PHE A 43 8.15 22.63 -12.43
C PHE A 43 9.20 23.38 -11.60
N LEU A 44 9.57 22.86 -10.43
CA LEU A 44 10.57 23.47 -9.55
C LEU A 44 12.03 23.17 -9.98
N MET A 45 12.24 22.17 -10.85
CA MET A 45 13.57 21.75 -11.31
C MET A 45 14.45 22.87 -11.90
N PRO A 46 13.94 23.80 -12.74
CA PRO A 46 14.76 24.87 -13.30
C PRO A 46 15.25 25.87 -12.24
N LEU A 47 14.55 25.98 -11.11
CA LEU A 47 14.89 26.92 -10.04
C LEU A 47 15.86 26.31 -9.03
N GLN A 48 15.63 25.05 -8.66
CA GLN A 48 16.36 24.36 -7.59
C GLN A 48 16.54 22.87 -7.92
N PHE A 49 17.37 22.57 -8.92
CA PHE A 49 17.52 21.22 -9.46
C PHE A 49 17.89 20.17 -8.41
N ALA A 50 18.85 20.47 -7.52
CA ALA A 50 19.34 19.51 -6.55
C ALA A 50 18.26 19.09 -5.54
N SER A 51 17.56 20.05 -4.94
CA SER A 51 16.54 19.77 -3.93
C SER A 51 15.25 19.24 -4.55
N ALA A 52 14.79 19.81 -5.67
CA ALA A 52 13.63 19.32 -6.40
C ALA A 52 13.85 17.89 -6.94
N GLY A 53 15.04 17.61 -7.47
CA GLY A 53 15.41 16.28 -7.96
C GLY A 53 15.49 15.24 -6.85
N MET A 54 16.06 15.59 -5.69
CA MET A 54 16.09 14.69 -4.54
C MET A 54 14.68 14.40 -4.01
N ALA A 55 13.85 15.44 -3.86
CA ALA A 55 12.47 15.29 -3.40
C ALA A 55 11.63 14.42 -4.36
N LEU A 56 11.74 14.66 -5.67
CA LEU A 56 11.05 13.88 -6.69
C LEU A 56 11.50 12.42 -6.68
N SER A 57 12.80 12.16 -6.54
CA SER A 57 13.36 10.80 -6.50
C SER A 57 12.85 10.02 -5.28
N LEU A 58 12.84 10.66 -4.10
CA LEU A 58 12.30 10.06 -2.87
C LEU A 58 10.80 9.79 -2.97
N LEU A 59 10.04 10.72 -3.58
CA LEU A 59 8.61 10.57 -3.79
C LEU A 59 8.29 9.35 -4.70
N VAL A 60 9.02 9.21 -5.80
CA VAL A 60 8.89 8.05 -6.71
C VAL A 60 9.29 6.76 -6.01
N ALA A 61 10.41 6.76 -5.29
CA ALA A 61 10.87 5.58 -4.55
C ALA A 61 9.87 5.14 -3.47
N GLY A 62 9.29 6.09 -2.73
CA GLY A 62 8.26 5.81 -1.72
C GLY A 62 7.01 5.18 -2.32
N TYR A 63 6.54 5.70 -3.46
CA TYR A 63 5.40 5.11 -4.15
C TYR A 63 5.69 3.71 -4.70
N LEU A 64 6.89 3.49 -5.25
CA LEU A 64 7.33 2.15 -5.65
C LEU A 64 7.37 1.18 -4.46
N ALA A 65 7.84 1.62 -3.30
CA ALA A 65 7.83 0.81 -2.08
C ALA A 65 6.39 0.43 -1.67
N MET A 66 5.42 1.33 -1.81
CA MET A 66 4.00 1.00 -1.58
C MET A 66 3.50 -0.08 -2.54
N ILE A 67 3.83 0.02 -3.84
CA ILE A 67 3.46 -0.98 -4.84
C ILE A 67 4.06 -2.34 -4.48
N LEU A 68 5.36 -2.38 -4.19
CA LEU A 68 6.05 -3.61 -3.81
C LEU A 68 5.45 -4.22 -2.54
N SER A 69 5.16 -3.39 -1.54
CA SER A 69 4.49 -3.82 -0.31
C SER A 69 3.14 -4.47 -0.58
N ALA A 70 2.31 -3.86 -1.45
CA ALA A 70 1.02 -4.45 -1.82
C ALA A 70 1.16 -5.81 -2.52
N ILE A 71 2.18 -5.99 -3.36
CA ILE A 71 2.43 -7.26 -4.07
C ILE A 71 2.96 -8.33 -3.10
N PHE A 72 3.96 -7.99 -2.28
CA PHE A 72 4.64 -8.96 -1.41
C PHE A 72 3.80 -9.35 -0.17
N ILE A 73 3.02 -8.42 0.40
CA ILE A 73 2.16 -8.73 1.55
C ILE A 73 0.97 -9.60 1.13
N GLN A 74 0.40 -9.38 -0.07
CA GLN A 74 -0.66 -10.25 -0.61
C GLN A 74 -0.16 -11.67 -0.84
N SER A 75 1.03 -11.84 -1.40
CA SER A 75 1.62 -13.17 -1.62
C SER A 75 1.94 -13.89 -0.30
N ALA A 76 2.42 -13.18 0.72
CA ALA A 76 2.65 -13.74 2.05
C ALA A 76 1.34 -14.23 2.72
N ARG A 77 0.26 -13.44 2.63
CA ARG A 77 -1.06 -13.84 3.12
C ARG A 77 -1.60 -15.08 2.39
N ALA A 78 -1.52 -15.10 1.05
CA ALA A 78 -1.97 -16.24 0.26
C ALA A 78 -1.21 -17.53 0.63
N LYS A 79 0.11 -17.44 0.86
CA LYS A 79 0.93 -18.57 1.32
C LYS A 79 0.57 -19.06 2.71
N SER A 80 0.28 -18.15 3.64
CA SER A 80 -0.13 -18.54 5.01
C SER A 80 -1.48 -19.26 5.05
N MET A 81 -2.38 -18.97 4.11
CA MET A 81 -3.68 -19.64 4.01
C MET A 81 -3.60 -21.02 3.33
N THR A 82 -2.52 -21.32 2.59
CA THR A 82 -2.31 -22.65 2.00
C THR A 82 -1.57 -23.61 2.92
N LEU A 83 -0.91 -23.10 3.97
CA LEU A 83 -0.16 -23.86 4.96
C LEU A 83 -0.93 -24.09 6.27
N ALA A 84 -2.13 -23.52 6.41
CA ALA A 84 -3.04 -23.68 7.53
C ALA A 84 -4.19 -24.63 7.16
#